data_AF-A0A4U0ZPB5-F1
#
_entry.id   AF-A0A4U0ZPB5-F1
#
_cell.length_a   1.000
_cell.length_b   1.000
_cell.length_c   1.000
_cell.angle_alpha   90.00
_cell.angle_beta   90.00
_cell.angle_gamma   90.00
#
_symmetry.space_group_name_H-M   'P 1'
#
loop_
_entity.id
_entity.type
_entity.pdbx_description
1 polymer ?
#
loop_
_entity_poly.entity_id
_entity_poly.type
_entity_poly.pdbx_seq_one_letter_code
_entity_poly.pdbx_strand_id
1 'polypeptide(L)' 'MKTECTKEYGSFQALGRREIVADFNGGTITSDGGALLLREVEQRTNILHRFSQCFT' A
#
# COMPACT_ATOMS: atom_id res chain seq x y z
N MET A 1 -21.86 -20.02 -13.62
CA MET A 1 -20.54 -20.00 -12.94
C MET A 1 -20.73 -19.34 -11.58
N LYS A 2 -20.46 -20.03 -10.47
CA LYS A 2 -20.46 -19.42 -9.13
C LYS A 2 -19.02 -18.96 -8.85
N THR A 3 -18.82 -17.67 -8.60
CA THR A 3 -17.54 -17.16 -8.12
C THR A 3 -17.47 -17.38 -6.61
N GLU A 4 -16.31 -17.78 -6.09
CA GLU A 4 -16.04 -17.74 -4.65
C GLU A 4 -15.76 -16.28 -4.29
N CYS A 5 -16.82 -15.54 -3.98
CA CYS A 5 -16.75 -14.16 -3.53
C CYS A 5 -16.47 -14.13 -2.03
N THR A 6 -15.25 -14.49 -1.64
CA THR A 6 -14.75 -14.36 -0.26
C THR A 6 -13.95 -13.06 -0.20
N LYS A 7 -14.49 -12.03 0.47
CA LYS A 7 -13.76 -10.76 0.67
C LYS A 7 -12.75 -10.94 1.80
N GLU A 8 -11.53 -11.31 1.46
CA GLU A 8 -10.39 -11.19 2.36
C GLU A 8 -9.71 -9.84 2.11
N TYR A 9 -9.82 -8.94 3.09
CA TYR A 9 -9.12 -7.66 3.01
C TYR A 9 -7.67 -7.84 3.42
N GLY A 10 -6.75 -7.43 2.56
CA GLY A 10 -5.36 -7.27 2.94
C GLY A 10 -5.23 -6.09 3.92
N SER A 11 -4.67 -6.32 5.10
CA SER A 11 -4.32 -5.26 6.04
C SER A 11 -2.91 -4.72 5.77
N PHE A 12 -2.75 -3.41 5.94
CA PHE A 12 -1.46 -2.71 5.83
C PHE A 12 -1.09 -2.10 7.18
N GLN A 13 0.14 -1.57 7.34
CA GLN A 13 0.46 -0.89 8.58
C GLN A 13 -0.38 0.38 8.72
N ALA A 14 -0.89 0.59 9.93
CA ALA A 14 -1.68 1.76 10.27
C ALA A 14 -0.93 3.06 9.97
N LEU A 15 -1.67 4.11 9.60
CA LEU A 15 -1.16 5.48 9.58
C LEU A 15 -1.65 6.21 10.84
N GLY A 16 -0.82 6.24 11.88
CA GLY A 16 -1.20 6.79 13.18
C GLY A 16 -2.36 5.98 13.79
N ARG A 17 -3.51 6.62 14.01
CA ARG A 17 -4.72 5.96 14.54
C ARG A 17 -5.64 5.38 13.46
N ARG A 18 -5.26 5.50 12.18
CA ARG A 18 -6.09 5.05 11.05
C ARG A 18 -5.64 3.69 10.56
N GLU A 19 -6.58 2.76 10.48
CA GLU A 19 -6.40 1.48 9.80
C GLU A 19 -6.36 1.68 8.28
N ILE A 20 -5.48 0.95 7.60
CA ILE A 20 -5.35 0.96 6.15
C ILE A 20 -5.77 -0.41 5.60
N VAL A 21 -6.81 -0.41 4.76
CA VAL A 21 -7.46 -1.61 4.23
C VAL A 21 -7.42 -1.59 2.70
N ALA A 22 -6.99 -2.69 2.08
CA ALA A 22 -7.12 -2.87 0.64
C ALA A 22 -8.45 -3.54 0.30
N ASP A 23 -9.47 -2.70 0.11
CA ASP A 23 -10.83 -3.13 -0.22
C ASP A 23 -11.07 -3.29 -1.74
N PHE A 24 -10.24 -2.68 -2.59
CA PHE A 24 -10.29 -2.73 -4.07
C PHE A 24 -11.67 -2.48 -4.73
N ASN A 25 -12.68 -2.03 -4.00
CA ASN A 25 -14.04 -1.78 -4.49
C ASN A 25 -14.18 -0.45 -5.28
N GLY A 26 -13.06 0.21 -5.61
CA GLY A 26 -13.03 1.48 -6.34
C GLY A 26 -13.30 2.70 -5.46
N GLY A 27 -14.37 2.69 -4.65
CA GLY A 27 -14.67 3.69 -3.61
C GLY A 27 -14.47 5.17 -4.01
N THR A 28 -14.27 6.05 -3.03
CA THR A 28 -13.75 7.40 -3.28
C THR A 28 -12.26 7.30 -3.56
N ILE A 29 -11.86 7.60 -4.80
CA ILE A 29 -10.45 7.55 -5.22
C ILE A 29 -9.76 8.84 -4.79
N THR A 30 -8.73 8.72 -3.97
CA THR A 30 -7.83 9.83 -3.63
C THR A 30 -6.48 9.59 -4.29
N SER A 31 -5.88 10.64 -4.85
CA SER A 31 -4.57 10.53 -5.51
C SER A 31 -3.47 10.10 -4.53
N ASP A 32 -3.58 10.49 -3.26
CA ASP A 32 -2.55 10.26 -2.24
C ASP A 32 -2.57 8.83 -1.67
N GLY A 33 -3.64 8.05 -1.89
CA GLY A 33 -3.74 6.68 -1.38
C GLY A 33 -2.60 5.76 -1.86
N GLY A 34 -2.10 5.99 -3.07
CA GLY A 34 -0.94 5.27 -3.61
C GLY A 34 0.34 5.48 -2.80
N ALA A 35 0.50 6.63 -2.14
CA ALA A 35 1.68 6.92 -1.33
C ALA A 35 1.81 5.99 -0.11
N LEU A 36 0.70 5.48 0.43
CA LEU A 36 0.71 4.52 1.53
C LEU A 36 1.33 3.19 1.11
N LEU A 37 1.07 2.74 -0.12
CA LEU A 37 1.68 1.54 -0.67
C LEU A 37 3.17 1.75 -0.96
N LEU A 38 3.53 2.89 -1.54
CA LEU A 38 4.92 3.25 -1.81
C LEU A 38 5.75 3.34 -0.51
N ARG A 39 5.16 3.82 0.59
CA ARG A 39 5.78 3.80 1.91
C ARG A 39 6.17 2.39 2.35
N GLU A 40 5.28 1.41 2.20
CA GLU A 40 5.58 0.04 2.66
C GLU A 40 6.60 -0.65 1.77
N VAL A 41 6.60 -0.33 0.47
CA VAL A 41 7.63 -0.78 -0.46
C VAL A 41 8.98 -0.22 -0.03
N GLU A 42 9.08 1.07 0.26
CA GLU A 42 10.33 1.68 0.74
C GLU A 42 10.79 1.04 2.04
N GLN A 43 9.91 0.86 3.04
CA GLN A 43 10.28 0.22 4.31
C GLN A 43 10.81 -1.21 4.15
N ARG A 44 10.29 -1.98 3.19
CA ARG A 44 10.72 -3.37 2.93
C ARG A 44 11.98 -3.48 2.08
N THR A 45 12.18 -2.56 1.15
CA THR A 45 13.20 -2.69 0.10
C THR A 45 14.35 -1.71 0.25
N ASN A 46 14.14 -0.63 1.00
CA ASN A 46 15.03 0.50 1.16
C ASN A 46 15.51 1.05 -0.19
N ILE A 47 14.61 1.05 -1.19
CA ILE A 47 14.96 1.24 -2.59
C ILE A 47 15.47 2.66 -2.84
N LEU A 48 14.85 3.67 -2.22
CA LEU A 48 15.27 5.07 -2.36
C LEU A 48 16.65 5.29 -1.73
N HIS A 49 16.89 4.74 -0.53
CA HIS A 49 18.22 4.80 0.08
C HIS A 49 19.29 4.14 -0.79
N ARG A 50 19.05 2.91 -1.24
CA ARG A 50 19.98 2.16 -2.10
C ARG A 50 20.23 2.88 -3.42
N PHE A 51 19.19 3.47 -4.01
CA PHE A 51 19.31 4.24 -5.25
C PHE A 51 20.13 5.52 -5.05
N SER A 52 19.99 6.20 -3.91
CA SER A 52 20.75 7.42 -3.62
C SER A 52 22.27 7.19 -3.57
N GLN A 53 22.70 5.97 -3.19
CA GLN A 53 24.11 5.59 -3.15
C GLN A 53 24.76 5.52 -4.55
N CYS A 54 23.98 5.50 -5.63
CA CYS A 54 24.51 5.52 -7.00
C CYS A 54 25.01 6.91 -7.46
N PHE A 55 24.74 7.97 -6.69
CA PHE A 55 25.08 9.36 -7.05
C PHE A 55 26.20 9.95 -6.18
N THR A 56 26.94 9.11 -5.45
CA THR A 56 28.16 9.48 -4.70
C THR A 56 29.39 9.04 -5.49
#